data_AF-A0A2E7SI96-F1
#
_entry.id   AF-A0A2E7SI96-F1
#
_cell.length_a   1.000
_cell.length_b   1.000
_cell.length_c   1.000
_cell.angle_alpha   90.00
_cell.angle_beta   90.00
_cell.angle_gamma   90.00
#
_symmetry.space_group_name_H-M   'P 1'
#
loop_
_entity.id
_entity.type
_entity.pdbx_description
1 polymer ?
#
loop_
_entity_poly.entity_id
_entity_poly.type
_entity_poly.pdbx_seq_one_letter_code
_entity_poly.pdbx_strand_id
1 'polypeptide(L)' 'MWVAERAVQIHGGYGYVTEFPVERFFRDAKITQIYEGTQEVQRLVIARNLKL' A
#
# COMPACT_ATOMS: atom_id res chain seq x y z
N MET A 1 3.00 1.01 -0.83
CA MET A 1 2.61 -0.20 -1.56
C MET A 1 3.54 -0.58 -2.72
N TRP A 2 4.35 0.34 -3.27
CA TRP A 2 5.18 0.10 -4.47
C TRP A 2 5.94 -1.25 -4.48
N VAL A 3 6.60 -1.62 -3.39
CA VAL A 3 7.33 -2.89 -3.30
C VAL A 3 6.41 -4.10 -3.47
N ALA A 4 5.28 -4.14 -2.75
CA ALA A 4 4.35 -5.27 -2.80
C ALA A 4 3.66 -5.38 -4.17
N GLU A 5 3.29 -4.25 -4.77
CA GLU A 5 2.75 -4.18 -6.13
C GLU A 5 3.74 -4.71 -7.15
N ARG A 6 5.01 -4.28 -7.06
CA ARG A 6 6.06 -4.75 -7.96
C ARG A 6 6.35 -6.24 -7.79
N ALA A 7 6.29 -6.75 -6.55
CA ALA A 7 6.46 -8.16 -6.25
C ALA A 7 5.38 -9.02 -6.94
N VAL A 8 4.11 -8.61 -6.85
CA VAL A 8 3.01 -9.26 -7.59
C VAL A 8 3.26 -9.21 -9.10
N GLN A 9 3.64 -8.04 -9.63
CA GLN A 9 3.89 -7.88 -11.07
C GLN A 9 5.03 -8.77 -11.59
N ILE A 10 6.10 -8.97 -10.81
CA ILE A 10 7.22 -9.84 -11.18
C ILE A 10 6.79 -11.32 -11.24
N HIS A 11 5.91 -11.75 -10.32
CA HIS A 11 5.37 -13.11 -10.31
C HIS A 11 4.25 -13.32 -11.36
N GLY A 12 3.82 -12.26 -12.05
CA GLY A 12 2.75 -12.30 -13.06
C GLY A 12 1.42 -12.76 -12.45
N GLY A 13 0.60 -13.46 -13.25
CA GLY A 13 -0.68 -13.99 -12.77
C GLY A 13 -0.55 -14.95 -11.59
N TYR A 14 0.60 -15.62 -11.47
CA TYR A 14 0.88 -16.54 -10.37
C TYR A 14 1.19 -15.81 -9.05
N GLY A 15 1.54 -14.53 -9.11
CA GLY A 15 1.61 -13.64 -7.95
C GLY A 15 0.26 -13.17 -7.43
N TYR A 16 -0.83 -13.46 -8.14
CA TYR A 16 -2.20 -13.06 -7.78
C TYR A 16 -3.04 -14.20 -7.22
N VAL A 17 -2.43 -15.38 -7.03
CA VAL A 17 -3.05 -16.55 -6.39
C VAL A 17 -2.45 -16.78 -5.01
N THR A 18 -3.18 -17.50 -4.16
CA THR A 18 -2.84 -17.71 -2.74
C THR A 18 -1.67 -18.66 -2.49
N GLU A 19 -1.07 -19.23 -3.55
CA GLU A 19 0.08 -20.12 -3.45
C GLU A 19 1.38 -19.37 -3.10
N PHE A 20 1.48 -18.08 -3.45
CA PHE A 20 2.58 -17.21 -3.04
C PHE A 20 2.12 -16.15 -2.03
N PRO A 21 2.94 -15.79 -1.03
CA PRO A 21 2.56 -14.81 -0.02
C PRO A 21 2.47 -13.37 -0.55
N VAL A 22 2.93 -13.10 -1.79
CA VAL A 22 3.01 -11.75 -2.35
C VAL A 22 1.64 -11.09 -2.52
N GLU A 23 0.58 -11.85 -2.78
CA GLU A 23 -0.80 -11.32 -2.84
C GLU A 23 -1.25 -10.80 -1.47
N ARG A 24 -0.90 -11.53 -0.40
CA ARG A 24 -1.23 -11.14 0.98
C ARG A 24 -0.48 -9.88 1.36
N PHE A 25 0.80 -9.79 1.03
CA PHE A 25 1.60 -8.57 1.28
C PHE A 25 1.04 -7.37 0.52
N PHE A 26 0.50 -7.56 -0.68
CA PHE A 26 -0.18 -6.48 -1.41
C PHE A 26 -1.43 -6.00 -0.66
N ARG A 27 -2.29 -6.92 -0.20
CA ARG A 27 -3.49 -6.59 0.60
C ARG A 27 -3.13 -5.87 1.91
N ASP A 28 -2.15 -6.40 2.63
CA ASP A 28 -1.68 -5.83 3.90
C ASP A 28 -1.03 -4.45 3.68
N ALA A 29 -0.29 -4.26 2.59
CA ALA A 29 0.26 -2.95 2.26
C ALA A 29 -0.83 -1.93 1.88
N LYS A 30 -1.98 -2.38 1.34
CA LYS A 30 -3.07 -1.48 0.96
C LYS A 30 -3.79 -0.89 2.18
N ILE A 31 -4.01 -1.68 3.24
CA ILE A 31 -4.75 -1.20 4.43
C ILE A 31 -4.02 -0.05 5.14
N THR A 32 -2.69 -0.01 5.06
CA THR A 32 -1.87 1.07 5.63
C THR A 32 -2.16 2.45 5.02
N GLN A 33 -2.83 2.51 3.88
CA GLN A 33 -3.21 3.77 3.23
C GLN A 33 -4.53 4.37 3.78
N ILE A 34 -5.24 3.63 4.62
CA ILE A 34 -6.60 3.94 5.08
C ILE A 34 -6.66 3.93 6.62
N TYR A 35 -6.06 2.92 7.23
CA TYR A 35 -6.00 2.77 8.68
C TYR A 35 -5.12 3.85 9.32
N GLU A 36 -5.49 4.31 10.53
CA GLU A 36 -4.84 5.43 11.26
C GLU A 36 -4.79 6.77 10.49
N GLY A 37 -5.78 6.96 9.61
CA GLY A 37 -5.92 8.16 8.79
C GLY A 37 -5.47 7.92 7.35
N THR A 38 -6.32 8.32 6.41
CA THR A 38 -6.02 8.14 4.98
C THR A 38 -4.81 8.96 4.56
N GLN A 39 -4.20 8.59 3.44
CA GLN A 39 -3.08 9.37 2.89
C GLN A 39 -3.43 10.85 2.67
N GLU A 40 -4.66 11.17 2.29
CA GLU A 40 -5.14 12.54 2.11
C GLU A 40 -5.16 13.29 3.44
N VAL A 41 -5.66 12.66 4.51
CA VAL A 41 -5.65 13.25 5.86
C VAL A 41 -4.22 13.47 6.33
N GLN A 42 -3.31 12.51 6.11
CA GLN A 42 -1.90 12.66 6.46
C GLN A 42 -1.25 13.84 5.71
N ARG A 43 -1.53 14.00 4.41
CA ARG A 43 -1.06 15.15 3.62
C ARG A 43 -1.60 16.48 4.18
N LEU A 44 -2.87 16.54 4.58
CA LEU A 44 -3.45 17.73 5.21
C LEU A 44 -2.78 18.06 6.55
N VAL A 45 -2.53 17.06 7.39
CA VAL A 45 -1.83 17.24 8.67
C VAL A 45 -0.41 17.75 8.42
N ILE A 46 0.33 17.18 7.47
CA ILE A 46 1.67 17.64 7.10
C ILE A 46 1.62 19.10 6.60
N ALA A 47 0.69 19.43 5.69
CA ALA A 47 0.54 20.79 5.18
C ALA A 47 0.30 21.81 6.30
N ARG A 48 -0.62 21.50 7.23
CA ARG A 48 -0.88 22.35 8.41
C ARG A 48 0.35 22.52 9.30
N ASN A 49 1.14 21.46 9.51
CA ASN A 49 2.39 21.53 10.29
C ASN A 49 3.46 22.39 9.59
N LEU A 50 3.48 22.40 8.25
CA LEU A 50 4.36 23.24 7.45
C LEU A 50 3.84 24.68 7.25
N LYS A 51 2.64 25.01 7.78
CA LYS A 51 1.93 26.29 7.57
C LYS A 51 1.67 26.60 6.09
N LEU A 52 1.45 25.55 5.29
CA LEU A 52 0.97 25.63 3.91
C LEU A 52 -0.56 25.73 3.87
#